data_AF-A0A520YZ31-F1
#
_entry.id   AF-A0A520YZ31-F1
#
_cell.length_a   1.000
_cell.length_b   1.000
_cell.length_c   1.000
_cell.angle_alpha   90.00
_cell.angle_beta   90.00
_cell.angle_gamma   90.00
#
_symmetry.space_group_name_H-M   'P 1'
#
loop_
_entity.id
_entity.type
_entity.pdbx_description
1 polymer ?
#
loop_
_entity_poly.entity_id
_entity_poly.type
_entity_poly.pdbx_seq_one_letter_code
_entity_poly.pdbx_strand_id
1 'polypeptide(L)'
;MINEHKSDTFQEQQTIASLVTPLGEGGIGKIIVSGRHALKIVSKVFQGKGIAGLTEATSQKLYYGYIQERGQKIDEVIVHIIKQEDSFTGEYVAEINCHGGIHVLMRIHKCLQSMSAVDAPWNSLLGRSLENGRIDFIQIEALQEIVEIQTRLGVKVLLDQYGGALSGALREGLKMLEEIRRGVSGDISPHPSPLAFLSDGGGPTSEGNGLFQKNDTFVSTLTNLIRGLLETAPFGIALTTPQVLVILGKPNVGKSTLINTILGEERMLVHHEPGTTRDYVSEFISVEGVPFELVDTAGIRDTGDKLEALGVEMTQEQLRRADKVIAVFDNSRPFDKEDEGILDALYAWLISKTSGDTSQKTHARAILPVINKCDLPATLDKSRIESALQQPLCFLSALNKDGLGGLHKRLVEEFDTDYKPMRPVVFNKRQYQLLAKADMLLKKDKECLGVEHEINKALHVIDELKKIFMMCLEGNESLR
;
A
#
# COMPACT_ATOMS: atom_id res chain seq x y z
N MET A 1 -13.56 -12.53 48.47
CA MET A 1 -14.25 -11.23 48.28
C MET A 1 -13.20 -10.19 47.97
N ILE A 2 -13.06 -9.85 46.69
CA ILE A 2 -12.62 -8.57 46.09
C ILE A 2 -12.67 -8.90 44.60
N ASN A 3 -13.84 -8.66 44.03
CA ASN A 3 -14.08 -8.60 42.60
C ASN A 3 -14.41 -7.15 42.30
N GLU A 4 -14.17 -6.74 41.06
CA GLU A 4 -14.73 -5.54 40.42
C GLU A 4 -14.17 -4.20 40.88
N HIS A 5 -13.29 -3.64 40.04
CA HIS A 5 -13.40 -2.27 39.51
C HIS A 5 -12.30 -2.07 38.44
N LYS A 6 -12.43 -2.75 37.29
CA LYS A 6 -11.96 -2.14 36.04
C LYS A 6 -13.11 -1.24 35.60
N SER A 7 -12.82 0.05 35.52
CA SER A 7 -13.74 1.10 35.09
C SER A 7 -14.12 0.88 33.63
N ASP A 8 -15.19 0.11 33.40
CA ASP A 8 -15.93 0.09 32.14
C ASP A 8 -16.56 1.46 31.92
N THR A 9 -15.82 2.32 31.21
CA THR A 9 -16.38 3.51 30.58
C THR A 9 -16.13 3.37 29.08
N PHE A 10 -16.62 2.27 28.49
CA PHE A 10 -16.84 2.23 27.05
C PHE A 10 -17.90 3.30 26.75
N GLN A 11 -17.49 4.43 26.15
CA GLN A 11 -18.45 5.25 25.42
C GLN A 11 -19.19 4.30 24.47
N GLU A 12 -20.51 4.17 24.64
CA GLU A 12 -21.30 3.32 23.75
C GLU A 12 -21.07 3.80 22.32
N GLN A 13 -20.42 2.97 21.51
CA GLN A 13 -20.13 3.33 20.15
C GLN A 13 -21.43 3.58 19.36
N GLN A 14 -21.48 4.73 18.71
CA GLN A 14 -22.66 5.16 17.94
C GLN A 14 -22.86 4.25 16.73
N THR A 15 -24.12 4.04 16.32
CA THR A 15 -24.41 3.30 15.08
C THR A 15 -24.18 4.23 13.88
N ILE A 16 -23.36 3.80 12.94
CA ILE A 16 -22.97 4.58 11.76
C ILE A 16 -23.75 4.17 10.52
N ALA A 17 -23.93 5.09 9.58
CA ALA A 17 -24.45 4.85 8.24
C ALA A 17 -23.45 5.39 7.21
N SER A 18 -22.96 4.51 6.33
CA SER A 18 -21.93 4.81 5.35
C SER A 18 -22.41 4.55 3.94
N LEU A 19 -22.17 5.51 3.05
CA LEU A 19 -22.29 5.35 1.61
C LEU A 19 -21.05 4.58 1.11
N VAL A 20 -21.24 3.42 0.49
CA VAL A 20 -20.11 2.53 0.11
C VAL A 20 -19.96 2.34 -1.40
N THR A 21 -20.86 2.92 -2.19
CA THR A 21 -20.73 3.06 -3.64
C THR A 21 -20.38 4.51 -3.99
N PRO A 22 -19.58 4.76 -5.04
CA PRO A 22 -19.31 6.12 -5.52
C PRO A 22 -20.61 6.91 -5.76
N LEU A 23 -20.56 8.22 -5.50
CA LEU A 23 -21.68 9.11 -5.80
C LEU A 23 -21.71 9.40 -7.30
N GLY A 24 -22.78 9.01 -7.98
CA GLY A 24 -22.90 9.22 -9.41
C GLY A 24 -24.15 8.59 -9.98
N GLU A 25 -24.19 8.44 -11.30
CA GLU A 25 -25.21 7.64 -11.98
C GLU A 25 -24.79 6.17 -11.96
N GLY A 26 -25.64 5.30 -11.41
CA GLY A 26 -25.41 3.87 -11.38
C GLY A 26 -26.72 3.10 -11.22
N GLY A 27 -26.72 1.82 -11.61
CA GLY A 27 -27.90 0.96 -11.45
C GLY A 27 -28.25 0.69 -9.98
N ILE A 28 -27.24 0.65 -9.10
CA ILE A 28 -27.37 0.32 -7.68
C ILE A 28 -26.54 1.31 -6.85
N GLY A 29 -27.11 1.75 -5.73
CA GLY A 29 -26.41 2.42 -4.65
C GLY A 29 -26.49 1.58 -3.38
N LYS A 30 -25.45 1.64 -2.55
CA LYS A 30 -25.38 0.85 -1.31
C LYS A 30 -25.09 1.74 -0.10
N ILE A 31 -25.91 1.58 0.94
CA ILE A 31 -25.69 2.16 2.27
C ILE A 31 -25.51 1.03 3.27
N ILE A 32 -24.43 1.06 4.05
CA ILE A 32 -24.20 0.12 5.14
C ILE A 32 -24.46 0.82 6.46
N VAL A 33 -25.33 0.23 7.29
CA VAL A 33 -25.57 0.66 8.67
C VAL A 33 -24.93 -0.37 9.61
N SER A 34 -23.97 0.05 10.43
CA SER A 34 -23.22 -0.82 11.35
C SER A 34 -23.30 -0.29 12.79
N GLY A 35 -23.58 -1.18 13.72
CA GLY A 35 -23.58 -0.88 15.16
C GLY A 35 -24.69 -1.59 15.92
N ARG A 36 -24.67 -1.47 17.25
CA ARG A 36 -25.62 -2.14 18.16
C ARG A 36 -27.10 -1.87 17.83
N HIS A 37 -27.41 -0.72 17.25
CA HIS A 37 -28.78 -0.33 16.91
C HIS A 37 -29.08 -0.37 15.41
N ALA A 38 -28.19 -0.89 14.57
CA ALA A 38 -28.35 -0.91 13.12
C ALA A 38 -29.72 -1.48 12.67
N LEU A 39 -30.07 -2.68 13.16
CA LEU A 39 -31.33 -3.33 12.80
C LEU A 39 -32.55 -2.53 13.27
N LYS A 40 -32.48 -1.93 14.47
CA LYS A 40 -33.56 -1.11 15.02
C LYS A 40 -33.77 0.16 14.21
N ILE A 41 -32.68 0.82 13.80
CA ILE A 41 -32.72 2.04 12.99
C ILE A 41 -33.32 1.74 11.62
N VAL A 42 -32.79 0.73 10.91
CA VAL A 42 -33.29 0.39 9.58
C VAL A 42 -34.75 -0.10 9.64
N SER A 43 -35.14 -0.84 10.69
CA SER A 43 -36.53 -1.29 10.86
C SER A 43 -37.55 -0.16 11.04
N LYS A 44 -37.14 1.06 11.42
CA LYS A 44 -38.06 2.21 11.53
C LYS A 44 -38.42 2.80 10.17
N VAL A 45 -37.54 2.66 9.19
CA VAL A 45 -37.69 3.27 7.85
C VAL A 45 -38.00 2.23 6.78
N PHE A 46 -37.74 0.95 7.05
CA PHE A 46 -37.98 -0.15 6.12
C PHE A 46 -39.33 -0.82 6.36
N GLN A 47 -40.12 -0.94 5.29
CA GLN A 47 -41.33 -1.74 5.24
C GLN A 47 -41.09 -2.97 4.35
N GLY A 48 -40.81 -4.12 4.99
CA GLY A 48 -40.55 -5.38 4.30
C GLY A 48 -41.83 -6.12 3.89
N LYS A 49 -41.76 -6.87 2.78
CA LYS A 49 -42.81 -7.83 2.42
C LYS A 49 -42.63 -9.10 3.27
N GLY A 50 -43.59 -9.40 4.15
CA GLY A 50 -43.60 -10.64 4.93
C GLY A 50 -42.71 -10.66 6.18
N ILE A 51 -42.29 -9.49 6.68
CA ILE A 51 -41.57 -9.35 7.95
C ILE A 51 -42.11 -8.13 8.72
N ALA A 52 -42.39 -8.32 10.01
CA ALA A 52 -42.91 -7.25 10.87
C ALA A 52 -41.83 -6.24 11.29
N GLY A 53 -40.58 -6.70 11.41
CA GLY A 53 -39.44 -5.84 11.74
C GLY A 53 -38.10 -6.57 11.58
N LEU A 54 -37.02 -5.82 11.35
CA LEU A 54 -35.71 -6.39 11.06
C LEU A 54 -34.96 -6.88 12.30
N THR A 55 -35.44 -6.60 13.51
CA THR A 55 -34.80 -7.07 14.76
C THR A 55 -34.88 -8.58 14.94
N GLU A 56 -35.89 -9.23 14.37
CA GLU A 56 -36.08 -10.68 14.41
C GLU A 56 -35.58 -11.37 13.13
N ALA A 57 -34.96 -10.61 12.22
CA ALA A 57 -34.46 -11.13 10.97
C ALA A 57 -33.40 -12.24 11.20
N THR A 58 -33.46 -13.26 10.34
CA THR A 58 -32.38 -14.24 10.18
C THR A 58 -31.13 -13.56 9.62
N SER A 59 -29.96 -13.90 10.15
CA SER A 59 -28.65 -13.47 9.62
C SER A 59 -28.46 -14.00 8.19
N GLN A 60 -27.67 -13.29 7.39
CA GLN A 60 -27.31 -13.61 6.00
C GLN A 60 -28.52 -13.75 5.05
N LYS A 61 -29.65 -13.13 5.39
CA LYS A 61 -30.88 -13.18 4.59
C LYS A 61 -31.20 -11.84 3.94
N LEU A 62 -31.71 -11.90 2.71
CA LEU A 62 -32.19 -10.75 1.96
C LEU A 62 -33.69 -10.53 2.21
N TYR A 63 -34.06 -9.28 2.43
CA TYR A 63 -35.44 -8.82 2.63
C TYR A 63 -35.76 -7.75 1.60
N TYR A 64 -36.84 -7.95 0.86
CA TYR A 64 -37.30 -7.01 -0.15
C TYR A 64 -38.46 -6.17 0.39
N GLY A 65 -38.46 -4.87 0.06
CA GLY A 65 -39.47 -3.94 0.56
C GLY A 65 -39.22 -2.51 0.10
N TYR A 66 -39.71 -1.55 0.88
CA TYR A 66 -39.58 -0.13 0.59
C TYR A 66 -38.93 0.61 1.75
N ILE A 67 -38.04 1.56 1.46
CA ILE A 67 -37.69 2.59 2.43
C ILE A 67 -38.73 3.71 2.34
N GLN A 68 -39.20 4.17 3.49
CA GLN A 68 -40.24 5.18 3.60
C GLN A 68 -39.87 6.26 4.61
N GLU A 69 -40.36 7.46 4.34
CA GLU A 69 -40.27 8.60 5.25
C GLU A 69 -41.68 9.20 5.41
N ARG A 70 -42.19 9.23 6.64
CA ARG A 70 -43.52 9.77 6.96
C ARG A 70 -44.65 9.16 6.10
N GLY A 71 -44.55 7.86 5.80
CA GLY A 71 -45.53 7.11 5.00
C GLY A 71 -45.41 7.28 3.48
N GLN A 72 -44.47 8.11 3.00
CA GLN A 72 -44.15 8.21 1.57
C GLN A 72 -43.00 7.28 1.21
N LYS A 73 -43.16 6.52 0.13
CA LYS A 73 -42.09 5.66 -0.41
C LYS A 73 -40.97 6.53 -0.99
N ILE A 74 -39.76 6.29 -0.52
CA ILE A 74 -38.54 6.87 -1.08
C ILE A 74 -38.06 5.99 -2.22
N ASP A 75 -37.88 4.69 -1.95
CA ASP A 75 -37.41 3.73 -2.93
C ASP A 75 -37.83 2.29 -2.59
N GLU A 76 -37.80 1.45 -3.61
CA GLU A 76 -37.87 -0.01 -3.49
C GLU A 76 -36.47 -0.58 -3.33
N VAL A 77 -36.24 -1.40 -2.30
CA VAL A 77 -34.89 -1.80 -1.89
C VAL A 77 -34.80 -3.29 -1.54
N ILE A 78 -33.57 -3.80 -1.55
CA ILE A 78 -33.19 -5.07 -0.95
C ILE A 78 -32.29 -4.79 0.25
N VAL A 79 -32.73 -5.22 1.43
CA VAL A 79 -31.97 -5.12 2.68
C VAL A 79 -31.36 -6.47 3.03
N HIS A 80 -30.03 -6.50 3.17
CA HIS A 80 -29.30 -7.66 3.65
C HIS A 80 -28.98 -7.51 5.13
N ILE A 81 -29.34 -8.48 5.96
CA ILE A 81 -29.09 -8.46 7.40
C ILE A 81 -27.98 -9.43 7.75
N ILE A 82 -26.95 -8.96 8.45
CA ILE A 82 -25.83 -9.77 8.95
C ILE A 82 -25.68 -9.51 10.46
N LYS A 83 -25.72 -10.56 11.27
CA LYS A 83 -25.53 -10.47 12.73
C LYS A 83 -24.05 -10.44 13.09
N GLN A 84 -23.76 -10.06 14.34
CA GLN A 84 -22.41 -9.81 14.87
C GLN A 84 -21.38 -10.88 14.49
N GLU A 85 -21.69 -12.16 14.73
CA GLU A 85 -20.79 -13.31 14.51
C GLU A 85 -20.38 -13.48 13.05
N ASP A 86 -21.26 -13.13 12.12
CA ASP A 86 -21.06 -13.31 10.68
C ASP A 86 -20.55 -12.03 9.98
N SER A 87 -20.62 -10.89 10.66
CA SER A 87 -20.36 -9.58 10.06
C SER A 87 -18.86 -9.30 9.93
N PHE A 88 -18.52 -8.58 8.85
CA PHE A 88 -17.18 -8.02 8.66
C PHE A 88 -16.78 -7.09 9.80
N THR A 89 -17.69 -6.24 10.28
CA THR A 89 -17.40 -5.28 11.35
C THR A 89 -17.40 -5.89 12.75
N GLY A 90 -17.89 -7.11 12.95
CA GLY A 90 -18.18 -7.67 14.27
C GLY A 90 -19.46 -7.13 14.93
N GLU A 91 -20.22 -6.28 14.24
CA GLU A 91 -21.44 -5.64 14.73
C GLU A 91 -22.70 -6.14 14.02
N TYR A 92 -23.88 -5.69 14.45
CA TYR A 92 -25.07 -5.87 13.60
C TYR A 92 -24.93 -4.96 12.38
N VAL A 93 -25.13 -5.55 11.20
CA VAL A 93 -25.03 -4.84 9.92
C VAL A 93 -26.33 -5.00 9.15
N ALA A 94 -26.81 -3.88 8.62
CA ALA A 94 -27.87 -3.83 7.62
C ALA A 94 -27.35 -3.14 6.36
N GLU A 95 -27.29 -3.88 5.25
CA GLU A 95 -26.90 -3.32 3.95
C GLU A 95 -28.15 -3.02 3.12
N ILE A 96 -28.34 -1.75 2.78
CA ILE A 96 -29.48 -1.30 1.98
C ILE A 96 -29.00 -1.11 0.55
N ASN A 97 -29.52 -1.93 -0.36
CA ASN A 97 -29.28 -1.84 -1.80
C ASN A 97 -30.49 -1.16 -2.43
N CYS A 98 -30.28 0.04 -2.96
CA CYS A 98 -31.29 0.90 -3.57
C CYS A 98 -30.89 1.29 -5.00
N HIS A 99 -31.74 2.03 -5.71
CA HIS A 99 -31.37 2.58 -7.01
C HIS A 99 -30.23 3.59 -6.86
N GLY A 100 -29.25 3.51 -7.75
CA GLY A 100 -27.99 4.29 -7.65
C GLY A 100 -28.10 5.76 -8.03
N GLY A 101 -29.30 6.33 -8.13
CA GLY A 101 -29.47 7.77 -8.37
C GLY A 101 -29.09 8.59 -7.13
N ILE A 102 -28.22 9.58 -7.29
CA ILE A 102 -27.69 10.42 -6.19
C ILE A 102 -28.79 10.98 -5.26
N HIS A 103 -29.92 11.43 -5.80
CA HIS A 103 -31.02 11.98 -4.99
C HIS A 103 -31.71 10.92 -4.12
N VAL A 104 -31.87 9.70 -4.64
CA VAL A 104 -32.48 8.58 -3.90
C VAL A 104 -31.55 8.14 -2.78
N LEU A 105 -30.29 7.90 -3.11
CA LEU A 105 -29.26 7.46 -2.17
C LEU A 105 -29.09 8.47 -1.02
N MET A 106 -28.94 9.76 -1.33
CA MET A 106 -28.81 10.81 -0.31
C MET A 106 -30.08 10.98 0.53
N ARG A 107 -31.27 10.76 -0.04
CA ARG A 107 -32.52 10.84 0.72
C ARG A 107 -32.65 9.69 1.71
N ILE A 108 -32.32 8.46 1.32
CA ILE A 108 -32.28 7.31 2.24
C ILE A 108 -31.25 7.54 3.33
N HIS A 109 -30.04 8.01 2.98
CA HIS A 109 -28.97 8.29 3.95
C HIS A 109 -29.39 9.35 4.98
N LYS A 110 -29.97 10.48 4.57
CA LYS A 110 -30.54 11.49 5.48
C LYS A 110 -31.70 10.95 6.33
N CYS A 111 -32.53 10.07 5.76
CA CYS A 111 -33.61 9.41 6.51
C CYS A 111 -33.04 8.57 7.67
N LEU A 112 -31.96 7.82 7.44
CA LEU A 112 -31.27 7.06 8.49
C LEU A 112 -30.67 7.98 9.56
N GLN A 113 -30.09 9.12 9.17
CA GLN A 113 -29.56 10.11 10.11
C GLN A 113 -30.65 10.66 11.03
N SER A 114 -31.85 10.92 10.49
CA SER A 114 -33.00 11.35 11.28
C SER A 114 -33.45 10.31 12.32
N MET A 115 -33.02 9.05 12.16
CA MET A 115 -33.28 7.93 13.05
C MET A 115 -32.10 7.60 13.98
N SER A 116 -31.18 8.56 14.16
CA SER A 116 -30.00 8.50 15.04
C SER A 116 -28.80 7.70 14.50
N ALA A 117 -28.75 7.38 13.20
CA ALA A 117 -27.51 6.92 12.60
C ALA A 117 -26.55 8.11 12.40
N VAL A 118 -25.26 7.90 12.66
CA VAL A 118 -24.24 8.92 12.45
C VAL A 118 -23.62 8.74 11.07
N ASP A 119 -23.44 9.84 10.35
CA ASP A 119 -22.74 9.80 9.08
C ASP A 119 -21.29 9.39 9.27
N ALA A 120 -20.82 8.46 8.46
CA ALA A 120 -19.42 8.04 8.48
C ALA A 120 -18.95 7.63 7.08
N PRO A 121 -17.71 7.95 6.71
CA PRO A 121 -17.13 7.45 5.46
C PRO A 121 -17.04 5.92 5.48
N TRP A 122 -16.99 5.29 4.30
CA TRP A 122 -16.97 3.83 4.18
C TRP A 122 -15.81 3.17 4.94
N ASN A 123 -14.65 3.84 5.00
CA ASN A 123 -13.46 3.35 5.68
C ASN A 123 -13.61 3.29 7.21
N SER A 124 -14.62 3.94 7.81
CA SER A 124 -14.97 3.76 9.23
C SER A 124 -15.41 2.32 9.54
N LEU A 125 -15.94 1.58 8.56
CA LEU A 125 -16.27 0.15 8.72
C LEU A 125 -15.02 -0.70 8.96
N LEU A 126 -13.87 -0.32 8.37
CA LEU A 126 -12.59 -0.99 8.60
C LEU A 126 -12.13 -0.79 10.06
N GLY A 127 -12.31 0.42 10.61
CA GLY A 127 -12.04 0.71 12.01
C GLY A 127 -12.85 -0.17 12.97
N ARG A 128 -14.15 -0.35 12.70
CA ARG A 128 -14.99 -1.29 13.47
C ARG A 128 -14.48 -2.72 13.44
N SER A 129 -14.07 -3.18 12.26
CA SER A 129 -13.51 -4.51 12.07
C SER A 129 -12.21 -4.70 12.88
N LEU A 130 -11.36 -3.67 12.98
CA LEU A 130 -10.16 -3.69 13.82
C LEU A 130 -10.47 -3.74 15.31
N GLU A 131 -11.36 -2.85 15.79
CA GLU A 131 -11.74 -2.76 17.20
C GLU A 131 -12.37 -4.06 17.70
N ASN A 132 -13.14 -4.74 16.84
CA ASN A 132 -13.75 -6.04 17.14
C ASN A 132 -12.83 -7.24 16.82
N GLY A 133 -11.55 -7.00 16.52
CA GLY A 133 -10.54 -8.05 16.33
C GLY A 133 -10.75 -8.95 15.12
N ARG A 134 -11.52 -8.49 14.12
CA ARG A 134 -11.80 -9.24 12.87
C ARG A 134 -10.65 -9.17 11.88
N ILE A 135 -9.96 -8.03 11.85
CA ILE A 135 -8.78 -7.79 11.02
C ILE A 135 -7.73 -7.06 11.85
N ASP A 136 -6.48 -7.07 11.39
CA ASP A 136 -5.42 -6.23 11.92
C ASP A 136 -5.16 -4.99 11.03
N PHE A 137 -4.34 -4.07 11.51
CA PHE A 137 -4.13 -2.77 10.88
C PHE A 137 -3.44 -2.87 9.51
N ILE A 138 -2.59 -3.88 9.30
CA ILE A 138 -2.01 -4.16 7.98
C ILE A 138 -3.10 -4.53 6.98
N GLN A 139 -4.08 -5.34 7.40
CA GLN A 139 -5.21 -5.71 6.56
C GLN A 139 -6.12 -4.50 6.26
N ILE A 140 -6.27 -3.54 7.18
CA ILE A 140 -6.94 -2.25 6.90
C ILE A 140 -6.19 -1.50 5.81
N GLU A 141 -4.87 -1.32 5.98
CA GLU A 141 -4.02 -0.62 5.01
C GLU A 141 -4.14 -1.28 3.63
N ALA A 142 -4.11 -2.62 3.56
CA ALA A 142 -4.28 -3.34 2.30
C ALA A 142 -5.65 -3.11 1.65
N LEU A 143 -6.74 -3.13 2.42
CA LEU A 143 -8.09 -2.89 1.89
C LEU A 143 -8.29 -1.47 1.38
N GLN A 144 -7.67 -0.47 2.01
CA GLN A 144 -7.72 0.91 1.53
C GLN A 144 -6.97 1.05 0.20
N GLU A 145 -5.78 0.47 0.11
CA GLU A 145 -4.94 0.50 -1.09
C GLU A 145 -5.57 -0.25 -2.27
N ILE A 146 -6.31 -1.35 -2.03
CA ILE A 146 -6.99 -2.12 -3.09
C ILE A 146 -8.00 -1.25 -3.89
N VAL A 147 -8.60 -0.25 -3.25
CA VAL A 147 -9.59 0.63 -3.90
C VAL A 147 -8.92 1.59 -4.87
N GLU A 148 -7.68 1.98 -4.61
CA GLU A 148 -6.94 2.97 -5.39
C GLU A 148 -6.00 2.34 -6.43
N ILE A 149 -5.52 1.12 -6.17
CA ILE A 149 -4.51 0.48 -7.01
C ILE A 149 -5.06 0.14 -8.40
N GLN A 150 -4.24 0.39 -9.43
CA GLN A 150 -4.68 0.30 -10.82
C GLN A 150 -3.97 -0.82 -11.61
N THR A 151 -3.00 -1.53 -11.01
CA THR A 151 -2.29 -2.64 -11.68
C THR A 151 -2.79 -4.00 -11.19
N ARG A 152 -2.87 -4.98 -12.10
CA ARG A 152 -3.24 -6.36 -11.75
C ARG A 152 -2.28 -7.00 -10.75
N LEU A 153 -0.98 -6.73 -10.91
CA LEU A 153 0.06 -7.20 -9.99
C LEU A 153 -0.14 -6.60 -8.59
N GLY A 154 -0.39 -5.29 -8.53
CA GLY A 154 -0.70 -4.59 -7.29
C GLY A 154 -1.89 -5.18 -6.54
N VAL A 155 -3.02 -5.39 -7.23
CA VAL A 155 -4.21 -6.05 -6.65
C VAL A 155 -3.85 -7.43 -6.10
N LYS A 156 -3.11 -8.24 -6.85
CA LYS A 156 -2.69 -9.58 -6.41
C LYS A 156 -1.86 -9.53 -5.12
N VAL A 157 -0.87 -8.65 -5.06
CA VAL A 157 0.01 -8.50 -3.89
C VAL A 157 -0.79 -8.06 -2.66
N LEU A 158 -1.66 -7.05 -2.81
CA LEU A 158 -2.46 -6.52 -1.71
C LEU A 158 -3.53 -7.50 -1.22
N LEU A 159 -4.13 -8.31 -2.11
CA LEU A 159 -5.04 -9.38 -1.71
C LEU A 159 -4.34 -10.43 -0.84
N ASP A 160 -3.09 -10.77 -1.12
CA ASP A 160 -2.31 -11.68 -0.28
C ASP A 160 -1.93 -11.03 1.06
N GLN A 161 -1.64 -9.71 1.09
CA GLN A 161 -1.41 -8.99 2.35
C GLN A 161 -2.68 -8.89 3.18
N TYR A 162 -3.83 -8.63 2.56
CA TYR A 162 -5.15 -8.72 3.20
C TYR A 162 -5.45 -10.14 3.69
N GLY A 163 -5.03 -11.16 2.95
CA GLY A 163 -5.05 -12.57 3.36
C GLY A 163 -4.15 -12.89 4.56
N GLY A 164 -3.38 -11.92 5.04
CA GLY A 164 -2.56 -12.02 6.24
C GLY A 164 -1.12 -12.47 5.98
N ALA A 165 -0.59 -12.36 4.76
CA ALA A 165 0.80 -12.73 4.46
C ALA A 165 1.81 -11.95 5.34
N LEU A 166 1.76 -10.62 5.32
CA LEU A 166 2.63 -9.79 6.18
C LEU A 166 2.28 -9.94 7.67
N SER A 167 0.99 -9.96 8.01
CA SER A 167 0.54 -10.11 9.40
C SER A 167 1.00 -11.43 10.02
N GLY A 168 0.96 -12.52 9.26
CA GLY A 168 1.44 -13.84 9.64
C GLY A 168 2.94 -13.83 9.91
N ALA A 169 3.74 -13.24 9.01
CA ALA A 169 5.17 -13.09 9.18
C ALA A 169 5.54 -12.32 10.46
N LEU A 170 4.83 -11.22 10.77
CA LEU A 170 5.07 -10.47 12.01
C LEU A 170 4.63 -11.23 13.26
N ARG A 171 3.52 -11.97 13.21
CA ARG A 171 3.07 -12.84 14.31
C ARG A 171 4.05 -13.99 14.56
N GLU A 172 4.68 -14.54 13.54
CA GLU A 172 5.78 -15.49 13.69
C GLU A 172 6.98 -14.85 14.36
N GLY A 173 7.35 -13.64 13.96
CA GLY A 173 8.39 -12.86 14.63
C GLY A 173 8.07 -12.58 16.11
N LEU A 174 6.81 -12.26 16.45
CA LEU A 174 6.35 -12.12 17.84
C LEU A 174 6.53 -13.41 18.65
N LYS A 175 6.19 -14.57 18.07
CA LYS A 175 6.44 -15.88 18.71
C LYS A 175 7.93 -16.10 18.97
N MET A 176 8.79 -15.77 18.00
CA MET A 176 10.25 -15.87 18.18
C MET A 176 10.76 -14.95 19.31
N LEU A 177 10.22 -13.74 19.43
CA LEU A 177 10.56 -12.83 20.53
C LEU A 177 10.17 -13.39 21.90
N GLU A 178 9.02 -14.07 21.99
CA GLU A 178 8.59 -14.74 23.22
C GLU A 178 9.49 -15.93 23.57
N GLU A 179 9.93 -16.70 22.56
CA GLU A 179 10.92 -17.76 22.73
C GLU A 179 12.26 -17.23 23.27
N ILE A 180 12.79 -16.16 22.66
CA ILE A 180 14.03 -15.50 23.10
C ILE A 180 13.86 -14.97 24.53
N ARG A 181 12.72 -14.35 24.85
CA ARG A 181 12.42 -13.84 26.20
C ARG A 181 12.50 -14.94 27.25
N ARG A 182 11.89 -16.11 27.00
CA ARG A 182 11.94 -17.25 27.92
C ARG A 182 13.37 -17.74 28.15
N GLY A 183 14.15 -17.83 27.07
CA GLY A 183 15.55 -18.23 27.15
C GLY A 183 16.41 -17.26 27.97
N VAL A 184 16.15 -15.95 27.87
CA VAL A 184 16.87 -14.89 28.60
C VAL A 184 16.43 -14.78 30.07
N SER A 185 15.13 -14.92 30.36
CA SER A 185 14.58 -14.80 31.71
C SER A 185 14.79 -16.05 32.58
N GLY A 186 15.15 -17.19 31.99
CA GLY A 186 15.23 -18.46 32.73
C GLY A 186 13.86 -19.00 33.20
N ASP A 187 12.76 -18.41 32.73
CA ASP A 187 11.39 -18.81 33.04
C ASP A 187 11.03 -20.08 32.26
N ILE A 188 11.40 -21.23 32.83
CA ILE A 188 10.96 -22.55 32.36
C ILE A 188 9.55 -22.80 32.94
N SER A 189 8.52 -22.20 32.35
CA SER A 189 7.17 -22.76 32.51
C SER A 189 6.99 -23.88 31.48
N PRO A 190 6.78 -25.13 31.91
CA PRO A 190 6.54 -26.23 30.99
C PRO A 190 5.14 -26.07 30.38
N HIS A 191 5.05 -25.44 29.22
CA HIS A 191 3.91 -25.68 28.35
C HIS A 191 4.11 -27.03 27.67
N PRO A 192 3.16 -27.96 27.76
CA PRO A 192 3.29 -29.25 27.10
C PRO A 192 3.21 -29.00 25.59
N SER A 193 4.36 -29.04 24.92
CA SER A 193 4.38 -29.36 23.50
C SER A 193 3.73 -30.75 23.33
N PRO A 194 2.80 -30.95 22.39
CA PRO A 194 2.22 -32.26 22.11
C PRO A 194 3.24 -33.35 21.75
N LEU A 195 4.50 -32.96 21.51
CA LEU A 195 5.62 -33.84 21.18
C LEU A 195 6.47 -34.31 22.38
N ALA A 196 6.18 -33.86 23.61
CA ALA A 196 7.02 -34.14 24.78
C ALA A 196 6.62 -35.40 25.59
N PHE A 197 5.83 -36.31 25.03
CA PHE A 197 5.35 -37.52 25.72
C PHE A 197 6.00 -38.81 25.22
N LEU A 198 7.27 -38.83 24.78
CA LEU A 198 8.00 -40.08 24.55
C LEU A 198 9.51 -39.89 24.73
N SER A 199 9.99 -39.78 25.96
CA SER A 199 11.34 -40.24 26.33
C SER A 199 11.51 -40.21 27.85
N ASP A 200 11.47 -41.40 28.43
CA ASP A 200 11.79 -41.70 29.82
C ASP A 200 13.32 -41.66 30.04
N GLY A 201 13.74 -41.20 31.23
CA GLY A 201 15.06 -41.47 31.80
C GLY A 201 16.24 -40.57 31.40
N GLY A 202 16.59 -39.61 32.25
CA GLY A 202 17.91 -38.96 32.26
C GLY A 202 17.97 -37.71 33.14
N GLY A 203 18.77 -37.73 34.21
CA GLY A 203 18.94 -36.61 35.16
C GLY A 203 19.58 -35.35 34.55
N PRO A 204 19.64 -34.24 35.31
CA PRO A 204 19.99 -32.92 34.79
C PRO A 204 21.49 -32.81 34.60
N THR A 205 21.95 -32.81 33.36
CA THR A 205 23.33 -32.45 33.02
C THR A 205 23.33 -31.40 31.91
N SER A 206 23.93 -30.25 32.20
CA SER A 206 24.47 -29.30 31.22
C SER A 206 23.46 -28.57 30.31
N GLU A 207 22.44 -27.92 30.87
CA GLU A 207 21.42 -27.18 30.08
C GLU A 207 21.83 -25.75 29.66
N GLY A 208 22.94 -25.20 30.16
CA GLY A 208 23.36 -23.82 29.85
C GLY A 208 23.73 -23.60 28.37
N ASN A 209 24.65 -24.37 27.82
CA ASN A 209 25.18 -24.13 26.47
C ASN A 209 24.17 -24.36 25.33
N GLY A 210 23.19 -25.25 25.53
CA GLY A 210 22.17 -25.55 24.51
C GLY A 210 21.08 -24.47 24.39
N LEU A 211 20.81 -23.72 25.46
CA LEU A 211 19.82 -22.64 25.48
C LEU A 211 20.33 -21.40 24.73
N PHE A 212 21.59 -21.01 24.97
CA PHE A 212 22.19 -19.86 24.30
C PHE A 212 22.41 -20.09 22.80
N GLN A 213 22.82 -21.30 22.41
CA GLN A 213 22.92 -21.68 21.00
C GLN A 213 21.56 -21.64 20.30
N LYS A 214 20.47 -22.00 21.00
CA LYS A 214 19.10 -21.80 20.49
C LYS A 214 18.75 -20.32 20.36
N ASN A 215 19.06 -19.48 21.34
CA ASN A 215 18.78 -18.03 21.26
C ASN A 215 19.51 -17.37 20.08
N ASP A 216 20.78 -17.70 19.82
CA ASP A 216 21.51 -17.19 18.65
C ASP A 216 20.86 -17.59 17.33
N THR A 217 20.31 -18.81 17.23
CA THR A 217 19.55 -19.24 16.04
C THR A 217 18.24 -18.48 15.89
N PHE A 218 17.52 -18.17 16.97
CA PHE A 218 16.29 -17.37 16.90
C PHE A 218 16.59 -15.91 16.54
N VAL A 219 17.63 -15.32 17.13
CA VAL A 219 18.03 -13.92 16.83
C VAL A 219 18.48 -13.78 15.38
N SER A 220 19.26 -14.72 14.86
CA SER A 220 19.65 -14.72 13.44
C SER A 220 18.45 -14.91 12.51
N THR A 221 17.52 -15.81 12.86
CA THR A 221 16.28 -16.02 12.09
C THR A 221 15.40 -14.76 12.09
N LEU A 222 15.21 -14.12 13.24
CA LEU A 222 14.45 -12.86 13.37
C LEU A 222 15.10 -11.73 12.57
N THR A 223 16.43 -11.63 12.62
CA THR A 223 17.20 -10.65 11.84
C THR A 223 16.98 -10.87 10.34
N ASN A 224 17.05 -12.12 9.88
CA ASN A 224 16.82 -12.48 8.48
C ASN A 224 15.37 -12.23 8.05
N LEU A 225 14.40 -12.49 8.93
CA LEU A 225 12.98 -12.16 8.69
C LEU A 225 12.81 -10.66 8.45
N ILE A 226 13.27 -9.82 9.37
CA ILE A 226 13.10 -8.36 9.26
C ILE A 226 13.81 -7.83 8.01
N ARG A 227 15.03 -8.29 7.73
CA ARG A 227 15.77 -7.88 6.53
C ARG A 227 15.09 -8.33 5.25
N GLY A 228 14.61 -9.58 5.21
CA GLY A 228 13.84 -10.09 4.07
C GLY A 228 12.56 -9.28 3.83
N LEU A 229 11.86 -8.86 4.89
CA LEU A 229 10.73 -7.95 4.77
C LEU A 229 11.14 -6.57 4.24
N LEU A 230 12.22 -5.98 4.76
CA LEU A 230 12.73 -4.69 4.29
C LEU A 230 13.20 -4.73 2.83
N GLU A 231 13.75 -5.85 2.36
CA GLU A 231 14.12 -6.07 0.95
C GLU A 231 12.91 -6.04 0.01
N THR A 232 11.71 -6.37 0.49
CA THR A 232 10.47 -6.26 -0.32
C THR A 232 9.90 -4.85 -0.39
N ALA A 233 10.30 -3.95 0.51
CA ALA A 233 9.70 -2.64 0.64
C ALA A 233 9.79 -1.77 -0.61
N PRO A 234 10.93 -1.72 -1.36
CA PRO A 234 10.99 -0.95 -2.60
C PRO A 234 9.93 -1.37 -3.62
N PHE A 235 9.73 -2.68 -3.79
CA PHE A 235 8.72 -3.23 -4.68
C PHE A 235 7.30 -2.93 -4.19
N GLY A 236 6.99 -3.26 -2.93
CA GLY A 236 5.63 -3.07 -2.40
C GLY A 236 5.20 -1.61 -2.36
N ILE A 237 6.11 -0.70 -1.98
CA ILE A 237 5.83 0.75 -1.97
C ILE A 237 5.67 1.29 -3.39
N ALA A 238 6.43 0.80 -4.37
CA ALA A 238 6.26 1.23 -5.76
C ALA A 238 4.90 0.83 -6.36
N LEU A 239 4.25 -0.22 -5.82
CA LEU A 239 2.91 -0.63 -6.25
C LEU A 239 1.80 0.31 -5.74
N THR A 240 1.91 0.81 -4.52
CA THR A 240 0.91 1.67 -3.85
C THR A 240 1.17 3.16 -4.01
N THR A 241 2.45 3.52 -4.13
CA THR A 241 2.91 4.89 -4.37
C THR A 241 3.67 4.92 -5.70
N PRO A 242 2.98 5.11 -6.83
CA PRO A 242 3.60 5.15 -8.16
C PRO A 242 4.75 6.15 -8.20
N GLN A 243 5.89 5.73 -8.76
CA GLN A 243 7.04 6.61 -8.94
C GLN A 243 6.76 7.65 -10.03
N VAL A 244 7.21 8.89 -9.80
CA VAL A 244 7.12 9.95 -10.79
C VAL A 244 8.20 9.75 -11.87
N LEU A 245 7.76 9.50 -13.10
CA LEU A 245 8.59 9.32 -14.28
C LEU A 245 8.57 10.58 -15.13
N VAL A 246 9.72 11.23 -15.28
CA VAL A 246 9.90 12.41 -16.15
C VAL A 246 10.63 12.02 -17.42
N ILE A 247 10.15 12.49 -18.57
CA ILE A 247 10.84 12.33 -19.86
C ILE A 247 11.46 13.68 -20.23
N LEU A 248 12.78 13.68 -20.35
CA LEU A 248 13.60 14.85 -20.67
C LEU A 248 14.32 14.64 -21.99
N GLY A 249 14.50 15.71 -22.77
CA GLY A 249 15.16 15.66 -24.07
C GLY A 249 14.93 16.94 -24.86
N LYS A 250 15.75 17.21 -25.86
CA LYS A 250 15.61 18.42 -26.68
C LYS A 250 14.34 18.43 -27.51
N PRO A 251 13.95 19.58 -28.08
CA PRO A 251 13.02 19.63 -29.20
C PRO A 251 13.31 18.54 -30.26
N ASN A 252 12.27 17.88 -30.75
CA ASN A 252 12.34 16.93 -31.87
C ASN A 252 13.20 15.65 -31.69
N VAL A 253 13.67 15.31 -30.48
CA VAL A 253 14.38 14.01 -30.22
C VAL A 253 13.45 12.80 -30.21
N GLY A 254 12.14 13.01 -30.33
CA GLY A 254 11.11 11.98 -30.34
C GLY A 254 10.51 11.66 -28.96
N LYS A 255 10.53 12.63 -28.01
CA LYS A 255 9.87 12.50 -26.69
C LYS A 255 8.38 12.16 -26.82
N SER A 256 7.63 12.94 -27.60
CA SER A 256 6.18 12.75 -27.77
C SER A 256 5.86 11.43 -28.45
N THR A 257 6.69 11.00 -29.41
CA THR A 257 6.59 9.68 -30.02
C THR A 257 6.81 8.58 -28.98
N LEU A 258 7.86 8.68 -28.15
CA LEU A 258 8.13 7.72 -27.08
C LEU A 258 6.99 7.66 -26.07
N ILE A 259 6.46 8.82 -25.66
CA ILE A 259 5.33 8.92 -24.74
C ILE A 259 4.09 8.25 -25.32
N ASN A 260 3.71 8.58 -26.55
CA ASN A 260 2.55 7.96 -27.20
C ASN A 260 2.72 6.46 -27.39
N THR A 261 3.95 6.01 -27.66
CA THR A 261 4.26 4.59 -27.80
C THR A 261 4.15 3.85 -26.46
N ILE A 262 4.73 4.40 -25.38
CA ILE A 262 4.62 3.83 -24.02
C ILE A 262 3.17 3.88 -23.54
N LEU A 263 2.49 5.02 -23.69
CA LEU A 263 1.09 5.18 -23.33
C LEU A 263 0.18 4.27 -24.15
N GLY A 264 0.48 4.01 -25.42
CA GLY A 264 -0.36 3.14 -26.26
C GLY A 264 -0.30 1.67 -25.86
N GLU A 265 0.84 1.21 -25.33
CA GLU A 265 1.04 -0.19 -24.91
C GLU A 265 0.69 -0.41 -23.44
N GLU A 266 0.97 0.58 -22.58
CA GLU A 266 0.93 0.43 -21.12
C GLU A 266 -0.07 1.37 -20.43
N ARG A 267 -1.01 1.96 -21.18
CA ARG A 267 -1.98 2.90 -20.61
C ARG A 267 -2.79 2.27 -19.49
N MET A 268 -2.85 2.98 -18.37
CA MET A 268 -3.82 2.67 -17.33
C MET A 268 -5.10 3.45 -17.60
N LEU A 269 -6.25 2.76 -17.57
CA LEU A 269 -7.55 3.41 -17.66
C LEU A 269 -7.86 4.05 -16.31
N VAL A 270 -7.55 5.35 -16.18
CA VAL A 270 -7.87 6.12 -14.98
C VAL A 270 -9.17 6.89 -15.22
N HIS A 271 -10.19 6.58 -14.43
CA HIS A 271 -11.39 7.42 -14.35
C HIS A 271 -11.11 8.53 -13.33
N HIS A 272 -10.92 9.76 -13.81
CA HIS A 272 -10.97 10.92 -12.91
C HIS A 272 -12.43 11.23 -12.58
N GLU A 273 -12.77 11.23 -11.29
CA GLU A 273 -14.00 11.88 -10.84
C GLU A 273 -13.84 13.41 -11.00
N PRO A 274 -14.84 14.13 -11.55
CA PRO A 274 -14.78 15.58 -11.68
C PRO A 274 -14.67 16.25 -10.31
N GLY A 275 -13.54 16.91 -10.01
CA GLY A 275 -13.39 17.71 -8.78
C GLY A 275 -12.16 17.44 -7.92
N THR A 276 -11.25 16.55 -8.30
CA THR A 276 -9.97 16.41 -7.60
C THR A 276 -9.02 17.55 -8.01
N THR A 277 -8.79 18.50 -7.11
CA THR A 277 -7.77 19.54 -7.27
C THR A 277 -6.38 18.94 -7.11
N ARG A 278 -5.81 18.43 -8.19
CA ARG A 278 -4.35 18.35 -8.38
C ARG A 278 -4.05 18.71 -9.82
N ASP A 279 -3.50 19.91 -9.97
CA ASP A 279 -2.97 20.45 -11.20
C ASP A 279 -1.98 19.46 -11.87
N TYR A 280 -1.88 19.54 -13.20
CA TYR A 280 -1.23 18.63 -14.16
C TYR A 280 -2.07 17.41 -14.59
N VAL A 281 -2.24 17.24 -15.91
CA VAL A 281 -2.82 16.02 -16.50
C VAL A 281 -1.75 14.93 -16.39
N SER A 282 -1.66 14.27 -15.24
CA SER A 282 -0.79 13.12 -15.04
C SER A 282 -1.41 11.89 -15.71
N GLU A 283 -0.64 11.18 -16.54
CA GLU A 283 -1.06 9.89 -17.09
C GLU A 283 -0.35 8.76 -16.33
N PHE A 284 -1.06 7.68 -16.05
CA PHE A 284 -0.49 6.51 -15.39
C PHE A 284 -0.16 5.43 -16.43
N ILE A 285 1.03 4.84 -16.31
CA ILE A 285 1.46 3.69 -17.10
C ILE A 285 1.78 2.52 -16.18
N SER A 286 1.56 1.30 -16.66
CA SER A 286 1.96 0.09 -15.95
C SER A 286 3.09 -0.60 -16.70
N VAL A 287 4.31 -0.61 -16.16
CA VAL A 287 5.42 -1.35 -16.76
C VAL A 287 5.64 -2.62 -15.96
N GLU A 288 5.47 -3.80 -16.59
CA GLU A 288 5.60 -5.11 -15.91
C GLU A 288 4.77 -5.22 -14.61
N GLY A 289 3.61 -4.55 -14.58
CA GLY A 289 2.71 -4.52 -13.42
C GLY A 289 3.05 -3.48 -12.34
N VAL A 290 4.13 -2.70 -12.51
CA VAL A 290 4.49 -1.58 -11.62
C VAL A 290 3.92 -0.26 -12.17
N PRO A 291 3.16 0.51 -11.39
CA PRO A 291 2.61 1.78 -11.85
C PRO A 291 3.65 2.91 -11.79
N PHE A 292 3.64 3.77 -12.81
CA PHE A 292 4.40 5.01 -12.85
C PHE A 292 3.45 6.18 -13.17
N GLU A 293 3.66 7.30 -12.50
CA GLU A 293 3.02 8.57 -12.84
C GLU A 293 3.89 9.30 -13.86
N LEU A 294 3.42 9.42 -15.09
CA LEU A 294 4.10 10.17 -16.12
C LEU A 294 3.75 11.66 -15.99
N VAL A 295 4.75 12.48 -15.68
CA VAL A 295 4.61 13.93 -15.61
C VAL A 295 4.98 14.53 -16.96
N ASP A 296 3.97 15.07 -17.66
CA ASP A 296 4.15 15.71 -18.97
C ASP A 296 4.95 17.02 -18.83
N THR A 297 6.12 17.06 -19.46
CA THR A 297 6.91 18.26 -19.72
C THR A 297 6.27 19.07 -20.84
N ALA A 298 5.04 19.54 -20.62
CA ALA A 298 4.25 20.42 -21.47
C ALA A 298 4.10 19.97 -22.95
N GLY A 299 2.94 19.39 -23.30
CA GLY A 299 2.34 19.67 -24.61
C GLY A 299 1.91 18.49 -25.47
N ILE A 300 1.52 17.35 -24.89
CA ILE A 300 1.08 16.18 -25.70
C ILE A 300 -0.46 16.16 -25.90
N ARG A 301 -1.08 17.34 -25.95
CA ARG A 301 -2.40 17.52 -26.57
C ARG A 301 -2.29 18.57 -27.67
N ASP A 302 -2.38 18.08 -28.91
CA ASP A 302 -2.62 18.81 -30.16
C ASP A 302 -2.46 20.34 -30.08
N THR A 303 -1.23 20.83 -30.09
CA THR A 303 -0.94 22.16 -30.63
C THR A 303 0.34 22.11 -31.43
N GLY A 304 0.21 22.33 -32.74
CA GLY A 304 1.35 22.39 -33.64
C GLY A 304 2.37 23.44 -33.20
N ASP A 305 3.64 23.03 -33.18
CA ASP A 305 4.80 23.80 -33.62
C ASP A 305 5.13 25.17 -32.99
N LYS A 306 4.54 25.61 -31.86
CA LYS A 306 4.86 26.96 -31.32
C LYS A 306 5.08 27.11 -29.81
N LEU A 307 5.11 26.04 -29.01
CA LEU A 307 5.21 26.13 -27.55
C LEU A 307 6.37 25.36 -26.90
N GLU A 308 7.38 24.91 -27.66
CA GLU A 308 8.60 24.29 -27.13
C GLU A 308 9.65 25.30 -26.58
N ALA A 309 9.22 26.48 -26.14
CA ALA A 309 10.08 27.52 -25.54
C ALA A 309 9.77 27.80 -24.06
N LEU A 310 8.93 26.97 -23.43
CA LEU A 310 8.58 27.09 -22.02
C LEU A 310 9.70 26.53 -21.10
N GLY A 311 10.73 27.34 -20.90
CA GLY A 311 11.39 27.57 -19.61
C GLY A 311 12.26 26.46 -19.01
N VAL A 312 13.56 26.76 -18.85
CA VAL A 312 14.49 26.05 -17.93
C VAL A 312 13.87 25.84 -16.53
N GLU A 313 13.07 26.80 -16.05
CA GLU A 313 12.41 26.76 -14.74
C GLU A 313 11.33 25.67 -14.62
N MET A 314 10.53 25.45 -15.67
CA MET A 314 9.53 24.36 -15.70
C MET A 314 10.20 22.99 -15.71
N THR A 315 11.29 22.85 -16.47
CA THR A 315 12.10 21.63 -16.49
C THR A 315 12.69 21.32 -15.11
N GLN A 316 13.15 22.35 -14.38
CA GLN A 316 13.70 22.17 -13.03
C GLN A 316 12.62 21.80 -11.99
N GLU A 317 11.42 22.37 -12.06
CA GLU A 317 10.29 21.97 -11.18
C GLU A 317 9.90 20.49 -11.40
N GLN A 318 9.84 20.06 -12.65
CA GLN A 318 9.48 18.67 -12.99
C GLN A 318 10.56 17.69 -12.54
N LEU A 319 11.84 18.02 -12.76
CA LEU A 319 12.95 17.24 -12.24
C LEU A 319 12.92 17.16 -10.71
N ARG A 320 12.60 18.24 -9.99
CA ARG A 320 12.50 18.20 -8.51
C ARG A 320 11.50 17.15 -8.02
N ARG A 321 10.40 16.94 -8.74
CA ARG A 321 9.37 15.94 -8.41
C ARG A 321 9.72 14.54 -8.90
N ALA A 322 10.66 14.38 -9.82
CA ALA A 322 11.00 13.09 -10.42
C ALA A 322 11.56 12.10 -9.41
N ASP A 323 11.12 10.86 -9.50
CA ASP A 323 11.77 9.69 -8.90
C ASP A 323 12.69 9.00 -9.93
N LYS A 324 12.27 8.98 -11.20
CA LYS A 324 13.06 8.51 -12.35
C LYS A 324 12.98 9.47 -13.52
N VAL A 325 14.05 9.52 -14.31
CA VAL A 325 14.15 10.35 -15.51
C VAL A 325 14.57 9.51 -16.70
N ILE A 326 13.79 9.54 -17.78
CA ILE A 326 14.20 9.05 -19.09
C ILE A 326 14.80 10.23 -19.86
N ALA A 327 16.10 10.18 -20.13
CA ALA A 327 16.82 11.20 -20.88
C ALA A 327 16.97 10.77 -22.34
N VAL A 328 16.23 11.40 -23.26
CA VAL A 328 16.14 11.02 -24.66
C VAL A 328 17.10 11.84 -25.51
N PHE A 329 17.98 11.15 -26.24
CA PHE A 329 18.95 11.70 -27.18
C PHE A 329 18.68 11.17 -28.60
N ASP A 330 18.93 12.00 -29.61
CA ASP A 330 18.70 11.65 -31.02
C ASP A 330 19.97 11.02 -31.65
N ASN A 331 19.91 9.74 -32.01
CA ASN A 331 21.02 9.02 -32.65
C ASN A 331 21.41 9.60 -34.02
N SER A 332 20.47 10.23 -34.72
CA SER A 332 20.61 10.73 -36.09
C SER A 332 21.26 12.11 -36.20
N ARG A 333 21.61 12.73 -35.07
CA ARG A 333 22.22 14.08 -35.01
C ARG A 333 23.54 14.05 -34.22
N PRO A 334 24.51 14.92 -34.53
CA PRO A 334 25.69 15.10 -33.70
C PRO A 334 25.31 15.64 -32.31
N PHE A 335 26.14 15.33 -31.32
CA PHE A 335 26.01 15.90 -29.98
C PHE A 335 26.26 17.42 -30.02
N ASP A 336 25.40 18.21 -29.37
CA ASP A 336 25.51 19.68 -29.33
C ASP A 336 25.31 20.29 -27.92
N LYS A 337 25.34 21.63 -27.83
CA LYS A 337 25.24 22.38 -26.56
C LYS A 337 23.94 22.17 -25.78
N GLU A 338 22.83 21.90 -26.46
CA GLU A 338 21.57 21.59 -25.78
C GLU A 338 21.65 20.19 -25.12
N ASP A 339 22.45 19.24 -25.65
CA ASP A 339 22.61 17.91 -25.04
C ASP A 339 23.44 18.07 -23.79
N GLU A 340 24.48 18.91 -23.88
CA GLU A 340 25.31 19.32 -22.75
C GLU A 340 24.46 19.96 -21.65
N GLY A 341 23.55 20.89 -21.99
CA GLY A 341 22.63 21.49 -21.03
C GLY A 341 21.68 20.49 -20.36
N ILE A 342 21.24 19.43 -21.07
CA ILE A 342 20.45 18.34 -20.47
C ILE A 342 21.30 17.53 -19.49
N LEU A 343 22.54 17.20 -19.86
CA LEU A 343 23.46 16.49 -18.97
C LEU A 343 23.77 17.32 -17.71
N ASP A 344 23.98 18.63 -17.85
CA ASP A 344 24.19 19.53 -16.72
C ASP A 344 22.98 19.57 -15.77
N ALA A 345 21.76 19.64 -16.32
CA ALA A 345 20.54 19.61 -15.53
C ALA A 345 20.36 18.28 -14.78
N LEU A 346 20.64 17.15 -15.44
CA LEU A 346 20.61 15.82 -14.83
C LEU A 346 21.68 15.66 -13.73
N TYR A 347 22.88 16.19 -13.96
CA TYR A 347 23.97 16.16 -13.00
C TYR A 347 23.65 17.00 -11.75
N ALA A 348 23.13 18.22 -11.94
CA ALA A 348 22.66 19.07 -10.85
C ALA A 348 21.54 18.40 -10.05
N TRP A 349 20.58 17.76 -10.73
CA TRP A 349 19.51 17.00 -10.10
C TRP A 349 20.04 15.83 -9.26
N LEU A 350 20.98 15.05 -9.81
CA LEU A 350 21.58 13.91 -9.11
C LEU A 350 22.34 14.36 -7.85
N ILE A 351 23.08 15.47 -7.91
CA ILE A 351 23.77 16.07 -6.75
C ILE A 351 22.76 16.53 -5.69
N SER A 352 21.66 17.16 -6.11
CA SER A 352 20.64 17.66 -5.19
C SER A 352 19.98 16.53 -4.38
N LYS A 353 19.82 15.33 -4.97
CA LYS A 353 19.25 14.15 -4.30
C LYS A 353 20.26 13.41 -3.42
N THR A 354 21.55 13.42 -3.76
CA THR A 354 22.61 12.70 -3.03
C THR A 354 23.12 13.44 -1.78
N SER A 355 22.80 14.73 -1.62
CA SER A 355 23.26 15.55 -0.50
C SER A 355 22.66 15.17 0.87
N GLY A 356 21.76 14.18 0.94
CA GLY A 356 21.09 13.73 2.17
C GLY A 356 21.15 12.23 2.48
N ASP A 357 21.70 11.39 1.59
CA ASP A 357 21.74 9.93 1.80
C ASP A 357 23.02 9.29 1.20
N THR A 358 23.59 8.32 1.91
CA THR A 358 24.97 7.83 1.70
C THR A 358 25.08 6.81 0.54
N SER A 359 23.98 6.52 -0.15
CA SER A 359 23.91 5.46 -1.18
C SER A 359 24.01 6.01 -2.60
N GLN A 360 25.21 6.42 -3.03
CA GLN A 360 25.50 6.89 -4.39
C GLN A 360 25.04 5.92 -5.52
N LYS A 361 24.96 4.62 -5.27
CA LYS A 361 24.60 3.60 -6.27
C LYS A 361 23.10 3.56 -6.62
N THR A 362 22.22 3.91 -5.68
CA THR A 362 20.77 3.84 -5.89
C THR A 362 20.28 5.03 -6.71
N HIS A 363 20.86 6.21 -6.49
CA HIS A 363 20.49 7.43 -7.22
C HIS A 363 20.92 7.42 -8.69
N ALA A 364 22.01 6.73 -9.03
CA ALA A 364 22.49 6.65 -10.41
C ALA A 364 21.52 5.88 -11.33
N ARG A 365 20.81 4.87 -10.80
CA ARG A 365 19.80 4.09 -11.55
C ARG A 365 18.51 4.85 -11.82
N ALA A 366 18.35 6.04 -11.24
CA ALA A 366 17.19 6.88 -11.47
C ALA A 366 17.21 7.56 -12.85
N ILE A 367 18.35 7.57 -13.55
CA ILE A 367 18.49 8.14 -14.90
C ILE A 367 18.60 7.02 -15.93
N LEU A 368 17.72 7.05 -16.92
CA LEU A 368 17.68 6.12 -18.04
C LEU A 368 18.03 6.87 -19.34
N PRO A 369 19.32 6.88 -19.74
CA PRO A 369 19.69 7.45 -21.03
C PRO A 369 19.16 6.58 -22.18
N VAL A 370 18.32 7.18 -23.00
CA VAL A 370 17.69 6.58 -24.17
C VAL A 370 18.27 7.21 -25.43
N ILE A 371 18.85 6.38 -26.28
CA ILE A 371 19.28 6.73 -27.63
C ILE A 371 18.14 6.35 -28.58
N ASN A 372 17.38 7.35 -29.02
CA ASN A 372 16.23 7.20 -29.90
C ASN A 372 16.65 7.35 -31.38
N LYS A 373 15.76 6.95 -32.30
CA LYS A 373 15.96 6.98 -33.76
C LYS A 373 17.11 6.09 -34.22
N CYS A 374 17.28 4.93 -33.59
CA CYS A 374 18.31 3.95 -33.97
C CYS A 374 18.06 3.30 -35.35
N ASP A 375 16.89 3.52 -35.95
CA ASP A 375 16.56 3.19 -37.34
C ASP A 375 17.27 4.10 -38.36
N LEU A 376 17.82 5.24 -37.92
CA LEU A 376 18.55 6.19 -38.75
C LEU A 376 20.07 6.06 -38.59
N PRO A 377 20.87 6.55 -39.57
CA PRO A 377 22.33 6.55 -39.47
C PRO A 377 22.83 7.23 -38.19
N ALA A 378 23.76 6.57 -37.49
CA ALA A 378 24.28 7.06 -36.22
C ALA A 378 25.33 8.17 -36.41
N THR A 379 25.07 9.36 -35.87
CA THR A 379 26.02 10.48 -35.84
C THR A 379 26.29 11.02 -34.44
N LEU A 380 25.51 10.56 -33.45
CA LEU A 380 25.62 10.98 -32.06
C LEU A 380 26.89 10.41 -31.39
N ASP A 381 27.61 11.26 -30.66
CA ASP A 381 28.74 10.84 -29.83
C ASP A 381 28.24 10.22 -28.50
N LYS A 382 27.93 8.92 -28.56
CA LYS A 382 27.40 8.12 -27.45
C LYS A 382 28.36 8.06 -26.26
N SER A 383 29.68 8.13 -26.52
CA SER A 383 30.71 8.00 -25.49
C SER A 383 30.64 9.14 -24.47
N ARG A 384 30.24 10.34 -24.90
CA ARG A 384 30.02 11.49 -24.01
C ARG A 384 28.89 11.25 -23.03
N ILE A 385 27.78 10.68 -23.51
CA ILE A 385 26.59 10.40 -22.68
C ILE A 385 26.91 9.31 -21.67
N GLU A 386 27.56 8.22 -22.11
CA GLU A 386 28.02 7.14 -21.22
C GLU A 386 28.99 7.65 -20.17
N SER A 387 29.97 8.47 -20.57
CA SER A 387 30.95 9.04 -19.65
C SER A 387 30.33 10.01 -18.64
N ALA A 388 29.34 10.80 -19.06
CA ALA A 388 28.71 11.80 -18.21
C ALA A 388 27.75 11.18 -17.19
N LEU A 389 26.91 10.23 -17.62
CA LEU A 389 25.87 9.65 -16.77
C LEU A 389 26.33 8.39 -16.04
N GLN A 390 27.36 7.71 -16.54
CA GLN A 390 27.84 6.42 -16.00
C GLN A 390 26.71 5.39 -15.86
N GLN A 391 25.74 5.43 -16.79
CA GLN A 391 24.59 4.53 -16.84
C GLN A 391 24.55 3.79 -18.18
N PRO A 392 24.02 2.55 -18.22
CA PRO A 392 23.84 1.82 -19.47
C PRO A 392 22.88 2.56 -20.41
N LEU A 393 23.25 2.67 -21.70
CA LEU A 393 22.40 3.25 -22.73
C LEU A 393 21.28 2.28 -23.14
N CYS A 394 20.06 2.79 -23.26
CA CYS A 394 18.94 2.10 -23.90
C CYS A 394 18.86 2.53 -25.37
N PHE A 395 18.94 1.60 -26.30
CA PHE A 395 18.80 1.89 -27.73
C PHE A 395 17.38 1.54 -28.19
N LEU A 396 16.69 2.48 -28.83
CA LEU A 396 15.35 2.23 -29.36
C LEU A 396 15.03 3.07 -30.61
N SER A 397 14.00 2.63 -31.32
CA SER A 397 13.26 3.45 -32.29
C SER A 397 11.83 3.59 -31.78
N ALA A 398 11.50 4.75 -31.21
CA ALA A 398 10.17 5.01 -30.68
C ALA A 398 9.07 4.93 -31.77
N LEU A 399 9.42 5.26 -33.02
CA LEU A 399 8.51 5.22 -34.16
C LEU A 399 8.20 3.78 -34.59
N ASN A 400 9.22 2.93 -34.67
CA ASN A 400 9.06 1.53 -35.09
C ASN A 400 8.72 0.58 -33.95
N LYS A 401 8.71 1.08 -32.70
CA LYS A 401 8.51 0.32 -31.46
C LYS A 401 9.62 -0.71 -31.18
N ASP A 402 10.80 -0.49 -31.75
CA ASP A 402 11.95 -1.36 -31.55
C ASP A 402 12.72 -0.97 -30.29
N GLY A 403 13.10 -1.94 -29.47
CA GLY A 403 13.96 -1.73 -28.29
C GLY A 403 13.24 -1.29 -27.00
N LEU A 404 11.91 -1.13 -27.02
CA LEU A 404 11.12 -0.75 -25.83
C LEU A 404 11.24 -1.74 -24.67
N GLY A 405 11.29 -3.04 -24.95
CA GLY A 405 11.43 -4.06 -23.91
C GLY A 405 12.71 -3.90 -23.06
N GLY A 406 13.79 -3.37 -23.66
CA GLY A 406 15.01 -3.03 -22.93
C GLY A 406 14.82 -1.86 -21.97
N LEU A 407 14.05 -0.85 -22.39
CA LEU A 407 13.67 0.28 -21.54
C LEU A 407 12.73 -0.19 -20.40
N HIS A 408 11.72 -1.00 -20.71
CA HIS A 408 10.77 -1.53 -19.73
C HIS A 408 11.49 -2.33 -18.64
N LYS A 409 12.36 -3.26 -19.03
CA LYS A 409 13.17 -4.04 -18.09
C LYS A 409 14.02 -3.15 -17.18
N ARG A 410 14.62 -2.09 -17.72
CA ARG A 410 15.41 -1.13 -16.91
C ARG A 410 14.58 -0.27 -15.97
N LEU A 411 13.35 0.07 -16.35
CA LEU A 411 12.45 0.83 -15.47
C LEU A 411 12.11 0.04 -14.20
N VAL A 412 12.01 -1.29 -14.30
CA VAL A 412 11.63 -2.18 -13.19
C VAL A 412 12.75 -3.04 -12.65
N GLU A 413 14.01 -2.86 -13.09
CA GLU A 413 15.12 -3.76 -12.74
C GLU A 413 15.45 -3.83 -11.24
N GLU A 414 15.04 -2.82 -10.48
CA GLU A 414 15.19 -2.77 -9.02
C GLU A 414 14.04 -3.46 -8.27
N PHE A 415 12.98 -3.85 -8.98
CA PHE A 415 11.79 -4.46 -8.41
C PHE A 415 11.75 -5.95 -8.71
N ASP A 416 11.39 -6.73 -7.69
CA ASP A 416 11.16 -8.16 -7.83
C ASP A 416 9.74 -8.41 -8.36
N THR A 417 9.56 -8.27 -9.67
CA THR A 417 8.25 -8.39 -10.34
C THR A 417 7.76 -9.84 -10.45
N ASP A 418 8.61 -10.84 -10.19
CA ASP A 418 8.23 -12.26 -10.12
C ASP A 418 7.59 -12.60 -8.77
N TYR A 419 6.39 -12.05 -8.56
CA TYR A 419 5.68 -12.20 -7.30
C TYR A 419 5.09 -13.60 -7.09
N LYS A 420 5.59 -14.27 -6.05
CA LYS A 420 5.06 -15.56 -5.56
C LYS A 420 3.88 -15.36 -4.61
N PRO A 421 2.78 -16.12 -4.76
CA PRO A 421 1.62 -16.00 -3.89
C PRO A 421 1.96 -16.13 -2.40
N MET A 422 1.25 -15.38 -1.57
CA MET A 422 1.39 -15.33 -0.11
C MET A 422 2.79 -14.92 0.38
N ARG A 423 3.64 -14.35 -0.49
CA ARG A 423 4.88 -13.73 -0.05
C ARG A 423 4.55 -12.46 0.76
N PRO A 424 5.07 -12.34 2.00
CA PRO A 424 4.97 -11.11 2.78
C PRO A 424 5.64 -9.95 2.04
N VAL A 425 4.94 -8.84 1.88
CA VAL A 425 5.46 -7.64 1.22
C VAL A 425 5.16 -6.42 2.06
N VAL A 426 6.18 -5.61 2.34
CA VAL A 426 6.01 -4.28 2.95
C VAL A 426 5.58 -3.31 1.86
N PHE A 427 4.40 -2.68 2.00
CA PHE A 427 3.78 -1.94 0.91
C PHE A 427 3.49 -0.47 1.22
N ASN A 428 3.86 0.03 2.40
CA ASN A 428 3.78 1.47 2.68
C ASN A 428 4.95 1.96 3.55
N LYS A 429 5.10 3.29 3.60
CA LYS A 429 6.20 3.95 4.32
C LYS A 429 6.16 3.74 5.83
N ARG A 430 4.97 3.66 6.43
CA ARG A 430 4.81 3.46 7.89
C ARG A 430 5.37 2.10 8.30
N GLN A 431 4.96 1.04 7.61
CA GLN A 431 5.45 -0.32 7.82
C GLN A 431 6.97 -0.39 7.65
N TYR A 432 7.49 0.21 6.57
CA TYR A 432 8.94 0.30 6.34
C TYR A 432 9.68 0.99 7.48
N GLN A 433 9.21 2.16 7.92
CA GLN A 433 9.85 2.93 9.01
C GLN A 433 9.88 2.15 10.33
N LEU A 434 8.78 1.47 10.66
CA LEU A 434 8.70 0.63 11.85
C LEU A 434 9.69 -0.54 11.77
N LEU A 435 9.72 -1.27 10.66
CA LEU A 435 10.66 -2.39 10.48
C LEU A 435 12.12 -1.94 10.38
N ALA A 436 12.39 -0.77 9.80
CA ALA A 436 13.72 -0.19 9.74
C ALA A 436 14.22 0.18 11.15
N LYS A 437 13.32 0.70 12.01
CA LYS A 437 13.62 0.91 13.43
C LYS A 437 13.96 -0.42 14.12
N ALA A 438 13.25 -1.50 13.83
CA ALA A 438 13.54 -2.82 14.38
C ALA A 438 14.91 -3.38 13.92
N ASP A 439 15.25 -3.25 12.63
CA ASP A 439 16.58 -3.66 12.12
C ASP A 439 17.71 -2.81 12.74
N MET A 440 17.50 -1.50 12.94
CA MET A 440 18.47 -0.66 13.66
C MET A 440 18.69 -1.10 15.11
N LEU A 441 17.61 -1.42 15.83
CA LEU A 441 17.71 -1.93 17.20
C LEU A 441 18.50 -3.25 17.25
N LEU A 442 18.20 -4.18 16.33
CA LEU A 442 18.93 -5.43 16.24
C LEU A 442 20.40 -5.24 15.85
N LYS A 443 20.74 -4.30 14.96
CA LYS A 443 22.13 -4.02 14.59
C LYS A 443 22.95 -3.46 15.75
N LYS A 444 22.35 -2.59 16.57
CA LYS A 444 23.04 -1.92 17.69
C LYS A 444 23.29 -2.85 18.86
N ASP A 445 22.31 -3.70 19.19
CA ASP A 445 22.29 -4.45 20.45
C ASP A 445 22.19 -5.98 20.22
N LYS A 446 22.63 -6.47 19.05
CA LYS A 446 22.59 -7.91 18.70
C LYS A 446 23.29 -8.80 19.73
N GLU A 447 24.47 -8.36 20.17
CA GLU A 447 25.32 -9.13 21.09
C GLU A 447 24.67 -9.29 22.47
N CYS A 448 23.83 -8.33 22.87
CA CYS A 448 23.13 -8.36 24.15
C CYS A 448 22.06 -9.45 24.21
N LEU A 449 21.53 -9.90 23.06
CA LEU A 449 20.53 -10.96 22.98
C LEU A 449 21.13 -12.38 23.06
N GLY A 450 22.46 -12.51 22.96
CA GLY A 450 23.17 -13.80 23.01
C GLY A 450 24.02 -14.02 24.28
N VAL A 451 24.20 -13.00 25.14
CA VAL A 451 25.16 -13.05 26.26
C VAL A 451 24.48 -12.89 27.63
N GLU A 452 24.88 -13.72 28.58
CA GLU A 452 24.34 -13.86 29.94
C GLU A 452 24.47 -12.60 30.84
N HIS A 453 25.32 -11.64 30.48
CA HIS A 453 25.69 -10.52 31.36
C HIS A 453 24.85 -9.23 31.23
N GLU A 454 23.90 -9.16 30.27
CA GLU A 454 23.06 -7.96 30.07
C GLU A 454 21.55 -8.28 29.97
N ILE A 455 21.03 -9.15 30.84
CA ILE A 455 19.61 -9.60 30.87
C ILE A 455 18.63 -8.42 30.78
N ASN A 456 18.82 -7.36 31.57
CA ASN A 456 17.93 -6.20 31.57
C ASN A 456 17.92 -5.46 30.23
N LYS A 457 19.07 -5.38 29.55
CA LYS A 457 19.18 -4.74 28.25
C LYS A 457 18.56 -5.61 27.15
N ALA A 458 18.76 -6.93 27.22
CA ALA A 458 18.13 -7.90 26.33
C ALA A 458 16.60 -7.85 26.43
N LEU A 459 16.04 -7.85 27.65
CA LEU A 459 14.60 -7.72 27.87
C LEU A 459 14.05 -6.41 27.34
N HIS A 460 14.75 -5.29 27.55
CA HIS A 460 14.37 -3.99 26.99
C HIS A 460 14.32 -4.02 25.45
N VAL A 461 15.32 -4.62 24.79
CA VAL A 461 15.33 -4.75 23.32
C VAL A 461 14.16 -5.61 22.83
N ILE A 462 13.87 -6.72 23.52
CA ILE A 462 12.74 -7.60 23.19
C ILE A 462 11.41 -6.86 23.31
N ASP A 463 11.21 -6.11 24.39
CA ASP A 463 9.98 -5.35 24.63
C ASP A 463 9.80 -4.23 23.57
N GLU A 464 10.87 -3.54 23.18
CA GLU A 464 10.82 -2.54 22.10
C GLU A 464 10.53 -3.18 20.72
N LEU A 465 11.13 -4.33 20.40
CA LEU A 465 10.84 -5.06 19.16
C LEU A 465 9.38 -5.55 19.14
N LYS A 466 8.89 -6.09 20.26
CA LYS A 466 7.49 -6.48 20.42
C LYS A 466 6.58 -5.28 20.21
N LYS A 467 6.88 -4.14 20.81
CA LYS A 467 6.14 -2.90 20.61
C LYS A 467 6.10 -2.48 19.14
N ILE A 468 7.21 -2.54 18.42
CA ILE A 468 7.24 -2.20 16.99
C ILE A 468 6.34 -3.13 16.17
N PHE A 469 6.41 -4.44 16.39
CA PHE A 469 5.55 -5.41 15.67
C PHE A 469 4.08 -5.23 16.02
N MET A 470 3.77 -4.95 17.28
CA MET A 470 2.41 -4.61 17.70
C MET A 470 1.93 -3.30 17.06
N MET A 471 2.77 -2.26 16.97
CA MET A 471 2.41 -1.03 16.25
C MET A 471 2.13 -1.27 14.75
N CYS A 472 2.83 -2.22 14.10
CA CYS A 472 2.50 -2.63 12.74
C CYS A 472 1.10 -3.24 12.67
N LEU A 473 0.80 -4.20 13.56
CA LEU A 473 -0.45 -4.98 13.58
C LEU A 473 -1.66 -4.21 14.15
N GLU A 474 -1.47 -3.27 15.06
CA GLU A 474 -2.55 -2.60 15.78
C GLU A 474 -2.76 -1.14 15.34
N GLY A 475 -1.79 -0.58 14.63
CA GLY A 475 -1.75 0.86 14.32
C GLY A 475 -1.18 1.68 15.49
N ASN A 476 -1.18 3.01 15.34
CA ASN A 476 -0.83 3.90 16.44
C ASN A 476 -2.00 4.02 17.41
N GLU A 477 -1.73 4.09 18.72
CA GLU A 477 -2.74 4.31 19.76
C GLU A 477 -3.60 5.58 19.53
N SER A 478 -3.12 6.55 18.76
CA SER A 478 -3.87 7.77 18.41
C SER A 478 -4.98 7.58 17.35
N LEU A 479 -5.09 6.39 16.76
CA LEU A 479 -6.12 6.02 15.78
C LEU A 479 -7.20 5.09 16.38
N ARG A 480 -7.08 4.74 17.67
CA ARG A 480 -8.05 3.94 18.43
C ARG A 480 -9.02 4.82 19.20
#